data_AF-A0A1G3ACE0-F1
#
_entry.id   AF-A0A1G3ACE0-F1
#
_cell.length_a   1.000
_cell.length_b   1.000
_cell.length_c   1.000
_cell.angle_alpha   90.00
_cell.angle_beta   90.00
_cell.angle_gamma   90.00
#
_symmetry.space_group_name_H-M   'P 1'
#
loop_
_entity.id
_entity.type
_entity.pdbx_description
1 polymer ?
#
loop_
_entity_poly.entity_id
_entity_poly.type
_entity_poly.pdbx_seq_one_letter_code
_entity_poly.pdbx_strand_id
1 'polypeptide(L)'
;MVDVIGRGEPAIMVCHWPGIYYGGEEVGFNIFKEVVGWLEAKYDNLIWMKLSEITRYWAAKELTWLKRQGDTVTLDAPFASPRFTLSVTAHNNAVPRLSLADKPQPLQEVPGPLKLSPGTWTRDEAGLSICFDLPKGKSRLDGIS
;
A
#
# COMPACT_ATOMS: atom_id res chain seq x y z
N MET A 1 14.73 11.79 -6.31
CA MET A 1 13.53 10.96 -6.60
C MET A 1 13.89 9.49 -6.65
N VAL A 2 14.79 9.08 -7.55
CA VAL A 2 15.31 7.71 -7.63
C VAL A 2 15.76 7.15 -6.27
N ASP A 3 16.49 7.95 -5.48
CA ASP A 3 16.95 7.50 -4.15
C ASP A 3 15.82 7.36 -3.14
N VAL A 4 14.77 8.19 -3.25
CA VAL A 4 13.58 8.13 -2.36
C VAL A 4 12.78 6.87 -2.67
N ILE A 5 12.54 6.60 -3.95
CA ILE A 5 11.88 5.37 -4.41
C ILE A 5 12.73 4.15 -4.03
N GLY A 6 14.05 4.22 -4.17
CA GLY A 6 14.97 3.16 -3.79
C GLY A 6 14.95 2.80 -2.29
N ARG A 7 14.56 3.75 -1.42
CA ARG A 7 14.33 3.50 0.01
C ARG A 7 12.91 3.01 0.34
N GLY A 8 12.02 2.90 -0.65
CA GLY A 8 10.62 2.55 -0.44
C GLY A 8 9.78 3.67 0.19
N GLU A 9 10.26 4.92 0.12
CA GLU A 9 9.56 6.10 0.64
C GLU A 9 8.63 6.69 -0.45
N PRO A 10 7.53 7.38 -0.06
CA PRO A 10 6.69 8.08 -1.02
C PRO A 10 7.45 9.24 -1.67
N ALA A 11 7.56 9.21 -3.00
CA ALA A 11 8.13 10.32 -3.77
C ALA A 11 7.03 11.25 -4.29
N ILE A 12 7.19 12.55 -4.07
CA ILE A 12 6.24 13.58 -4.53
C ILE A 12 6.89 14.37 -5.68
N MET A 13 6.22 14.42 -6.83
CA MET A 13 6.59 15.29 -7.95
C MET A 13 5.85 16.62 -7.81
N VAL A 14 6.58 17.72 -7.74
CA VAL A 14 6.03 19.07 -7.70
C VAL A 14 6.41 19.79 -8.99
N CYS A 15 5.46 20.47 -9.60
CA CYS A 15 5.70 21.36 -10.72
C CYS A 15 4.93 22.68 -10.54
N HIS A 16 5.40 23.73 -11.20
CA HIS A 16 4.70 25.00 -11.29
C HIS A 16 4.19 25.18 -12.71
N TRP A 17 3.06 25.86 -12.86
CA TRP A 17 2.44 26.08 -14.17
C TRP A 17 3.40 26.65 -15.23
N PRO A 18 4.20 27.70 -14.95
CA PRO A 18 5.17 28.23 -15.92
C PRO A 18 6.30 27.26 -16.28
N GLY A 19 6.58 26.27 -15.42
CA GLY A 19 7.58 25.24 -15.68
C GLY A 19 7.07 24.10 -16.56
N ILE A 20 5.75 24.00 -16.77
CA ILE A 20 5.14 22.98 -17.63
C ILE A 20 4.67 23.59 -18.94
N TYR A 21 4.03 24.77 -18.87
CA TYR A 21 3.50 25.53 -20.00
C TYR A 21 3.98 26.98 -19.92
N TYR A 22 4.65 27.47 -20.96
CA TYR A 22 5.08 28.87 -21.03
C TYR A 22 5.10 29.35 -22.48
N GLY A 23 4.55 30.55 -22.72
CA GLY A 23 4.60 31.17 -24.04
C GLY A 23 3.89 30.41 -25.18
N GLY A 24 3.00 29.47 -24.87
CA GLY A 24 2.37 28.58 -25.86
C GLY A 24 3.18 27.31 -26.17
N GLU A 25 4.32 27.14 -25.51
CA GLU A 25 5.16 25.95 -25.65
C GLU A 25 4.92 24.94 -24.50
N GLU A 26 5.10 23.66 -24.81
CA GLU A 26 4.88 22.52 -23.90
C GLU A 26 6.18 21.78 -23.57
N VAL A 27 7.33 22.45 -23.64
CA VAL A 27 8.65 21.81 -23.44
C VAL A 27 8.72 21.11 -22.08
N GLY A 28 8.27 21.78 -21.01
CA GLY A 28 8.24 21.20 -19.66
C GLY A 28 7.30 20.01 -19.54
N PHE A 29 6.16 20.03 -20.23
CA PHE A 29 5.25 18.89 -20.30
C PHE A 29 5.86 17.69 -21.03
N ASN A 30 6.59 17.92 -22.12
CA ASN A 30 7.29 16.85 -22.85
C ASN A 30 8.39 16.22 -21.98
N ILE A 31 9.19 17.02 -21.28
CA ILE A 31 10.18 16.53 -20.32
C ILE A 31 9.50 15.71 -19.21
N PHE A 32 8.36 16.17 -18.69
CA PHE A 32 7.62 15.42 -17.67
C PHE A 32 7.17 14.03 -18.17
N LYS A 33 6.68 13.93 -19.41
CA LYS A 33 6.31 12.64 -20.03
C LYS A 33 7.51 11.70 -20.13
N GLU A 34 8.68 12.20 -20.53
CA GLU A 34 9.90 11.39 -20.60
C GLU A 34 10.31 10.86 -19.21
N VAL A 35 10.26 11.73 -18.18
CA VAL A 35 10.56 11.33 -16.80
C VAL A 35 9.61 10.23 -16.31
N VAL A 36 8.30 10.36 -16.57
CA VAL A 36 7.32 9.33 -16.24
C VAL A 36 7.66 8.01 -16.94
N GLY A 37 7.94 8.06 -18.25
CA GLY A 37 8.31 6.86 -19.02
C GLY A 37 9.58 6.18 -18.48
N TRP A 38 10.57 6.95 -18.04
CA TRP A 38 11.79 6.41 -17.44
C TRP A 38 11.53 5.74 -16.09
N LEU A 39 10.66 6.32 -15.27
CA LEU A 39 10.28 5.73 -13.98
C LEU A 39 9.56 4.39 -14.19
N GLU A 40 8.61 4.34 -15.12
CA GLU A 40 7.85 3.11 -15.44
C GLU A 40 8.74 2.03 -16.07
N ALA A 41 9.74 2.41 -16.88
CA ALA A 41 10.70 1.47 -17.44
C ALA A 41 11.67 0.92 -16.39
N LYS A 42 12.01 1.72 -15.37
CA LYS A 42 12.99 1.36 -14.34
C LYS A 42 12.38 0.55 -13.19
N TYR A 43 11.13 0.81 -12.85
CA TYR A 43 10.46 0.25 -11.68
C TYR A 43 9.15 -0.44 -12.09
N ASP A 44 8.99 -1.70 -11.68
CA ASP A 44 7.80 -2.52 -11.98
C ASP A 44 6.73 -2.49 -10.86
N ASN A 45 6.95 -1.66 -9.84
CA ASN A 45 6.20 -1.64 -8.59
C ASN A 45 5.76 -0.24 -8.15
N LEU A 46 5.67 0.72 -9.08
CA LEU A 46 5.19 2.08 -8.77
C LEU A 46 3.67 2.11 -8.61
N ILE A 47 3.21 2.84 -7.60
CA ILE A 47 1.79 3.15 -7.39
C ILE A 47 1.64 4.67 -7.49
N TRP A 48 0.98 5.14 -8.54
CA TRP A 48 0.64 6.54 -8.71
C TRP A 48 -0.54 6.91 -7.81
N MET A 49 -0.36 7.91 -6.97
CA MET A 49 -1.34 8.32 -5.97
C MET A 49 -1.47 9.85 -5.92
N LYS A 50 -2.68 10.33 -5.63
CA LYS A 50 -2.92 11.71 -5.25
C LYS A 50 -2.32 11.98 -3.87
N LEU A 51 -1.95 13.23 -3.59
CA LEU A 51 -1.48 13.65 -2.26
C LEU A 51 -2.47 13.24 -1.15
N SER A 52 -3.78 13.39 -1.40
CA SER A 52 -4.82 12.99 -0.44
C SER A 52 -4.87 11.49 -0.17
N GLU A 53 -4.48 10.65 -1.14
CA GLU A 53 -4.43 9.20 -0.99
C GLU A 53 -3.19 8.79 -0.17
N ILE A 54 -2.04 9.42 -0.43
CA ILE A 54 -0.82 9.23 0.37
C ILE A 54 -1.09 9.64 1.83
N THR A 55 -1.67 10.82 2.04
CA THR A 55 -2.00 11.31 3.39
C THR A 55 -2.99 10.39 4.08
N ARG A 56 -4.03 9.91 3.38
CA ARG A 56 -4.99 8.95 3.94
C ARG A 56 -4.32 7.65 4.34
N TYR A 57 -3.43 7.10 3.51
CA TYR A 57 -2.70 5.88 3.83
C TYR A 57 -1.87 6.03 5.11
N TRP A 58 -1.08 7.11 5.18
CA TRP A 58 -0.25 7.39 6.36
C TRP A 58 -1.09 7.60 7.60
N ALA A 59 -2.15 8.39 7.52
CA ALA A 59 -3.01 8.61 8.65
C ALA A 59 -3.65 7.29 9.14
N ALA A 60 -4.04 6.39 8.22
CA ALA A 60 -4.61 5.09 8.61
C ALA A 60 -3.55 4.19 9.25
N LYS A 61 -2.34 4.19 8.71
CA LYS A 61 -1.21 3.43 9.26
C LYS A 61 -0.89 3.85 10.69
N GLU A 62 -0.83 5.15 10.96
CA GLU A 62 -0.44 5.68 12.26
C GLU A 62 -1.56 5.62 13.30
N LEU A 63 -2.82 5.72 12.87
CA LEU A 63 -3.96 5.87 13.79
C LEU A 63 -4.82 4.60 13.93
N THR A 64 -4.58 3.56 13.14
CA THR A 64 -5.30 2.28 13.30
C THR A 64 -4.78 1.56 14.53
N TRP A 65 -5.67 1.30 15.48
CA TRP A 65 -5.31 0.52 16.66
C TRP A 65 -5.16 -0.95 16.30
N LEU A 66 -4.07 -1.58 16.75
CA LEU A 66 -3.78 -3.00 16.55
C LEU A 66 -3.76 -3.72 17.89
N LYS A 67 -4.46 -4.85 17.98
CA LYS A 67 -4.43 -5.73 19.16
C LYS A 67 -4.25 -7.17 18.74
N ARG A 68 -3.17 -7.81 19.19
CA ARG A 68 -2.94 -9.25 19.02
C ARG A 68 -3.42 -10.01 20.27
N GLN A 69 -4.16 -11.09 20.06
CA GLN A 69 -4.58 -12.03 21.09
C GLN A 69 -4.47 -13.45 20.54
N GLY A 70 -3.41 -14.16 20.92
CA GLY A 70 -3.12 -15.50 20.39
C GLY A 70 -3.01 -15.50 18.86
N ASP A 71 -3.93 -16.23 18.23
CA ASP A 71 -4.06 -16.45 16.78
C ASP A 71 -4.82 -15.33 16.04
N THR A 72 -5.19 -14.26 16.74
CA THR A 72 -6.03 -13.20 16.18
C THR A 72 -5.37 -11.84 16.30
N VAL A 73 -5.40 -11.06 15.22
CA VAL A 73 -5.11 -9.62 15.21
C VAL A 73 -6.39 -8.86 14.88
N THR A 74 -6.79 -7.98 15.79
CA THR A 74 -7.90 -7.05 15.58
C THR A 74 -7.36 -5.66 15.26
N LEU A 75 -7.96 -5.04 14.24
CA LEU A 75 -7.71 -3.67 13.84
C LEU A 75 -8.95 -2.82 14.15
N ASP A 76 -8.76 -1.59 14.61
CA ASP A 76 -9.82 -0.57 14.72
C ASP A 76 -9.35 0.73 14.04
N ALA A 77 -9.89 1.00 12.86
CA ALA A 77 -9.43 2.07 11.99
C ALA A 77 -10.36 3.31 12.06
N PRO A 78 -9.83 4.52 12.29
CA PRO A 78 -10.64 5.73 12.36
C PRO A 78 -11.24 6.16 11.01
N PHE A 79 -10.66 5.72 9.89
CA PHE A 79 -11.17 5.93 8.54
C PHE A 79 -10.67 4.81 7.60
N ALA A 80 -11.37 4.68 6.47
CA ALA A 80 -11.03 3.69 5.46
C ALA A 80 -9.76 4.07 4.69
N SER A 81 -9.00 3.06 4.26
CA SER A 81 -7.77 3.21 3.48
C SER A 81 -7.63 2.08 2.46
N PRO A 82 -7.65 2.38 1.15
CA PRO A 82 -7.41 1.37 0.13
C PRO A 82 -6.00 0.78 0.21
N ARG A 83 -5.83 -0.46 -0.26
CA ARG A 83 -4.51 -1.14 -0.37
C ARG A 83 -3.70 -1.15 0.94
N PHE A 84 -4.38 -1.13 2.08
CA PHE A 84 -3.73 -1.22 3.38
C PHE A 84 -2.99 -2.55 3.51
N THR A 85 -1.73 -2.48 3.90
CA THR A 85 -0.90 -3.68 4.05
C THR A 85 -0.53 -3.88 5.51
N LEU A 86 -0.87 -5.05 6.04
CA LEU A 86 -0.57 -5.46 7.40
C LEU A 86 0.47 -6.58 7.36
N SER A 87 1.58 -6.39 8.06
CA SER A 87 2.59 -7.43 8.29
C SER A 87 2.49 -7.95 9.72
N VAL A 88 2.46 -9.27 9.87
CA VAL A 88 2.36 -9.95 11.17
C VAL A 88 3.33 -11.13 11.23
N THR A 89 3.99 -11.31 12.36
CA THR A 89 4.78 -12.52 12.63
C THR A 89 3.84 -13.71 12.82
N ALA A 90 4.04 -14.76 12.03
CA ALA A 90 3.23 -15.96 12.03
C ALA A 90 4.10 -17.21 11.77
N HIS A 91 3.58 -18.40 12.10
CA HIS A 91 4.29 -19.65 11.84
C HIS A 91 4.26 -20.05 10.34
N ASN A 92 5.18 -20.92 9.93
CA ASN A 92 5.40 -21.27 8.52
C ASN A 92 4.21 -21.92 7.80
N ASN A 93 3.23 -22.48 8.52
CA ASN A 93 2.02 -23.09 7.94
C ASN A 93 0.73 -22.31 8.22
N ALA A 94 0.83 -21.12 8.83
CA ALA A 94 -0.33 -20.26 9.09
C ALA A 94 -1.03 -19.88 7.78
N VAL A 95 -2.36 -19.98 7.72
CA VAL A 95 -3.18 -19.56 6.58
C VAL A 95 -4.11 -18.45 7.05
N PRO A 96 -3.85 -17.19 6.67
CA PRO A 96 -4.59 -16.06 7.20
C PRO A 96 -6.04 -16.07 6.73
N ARG A 97 -6.95 -15.69 7.63
CA ARG A 97 -8.36 -15.45 7.33
C ARG A 97 -8.72 -14.02 7.69
N LEU A 98 -9.10 -13.23 6.69
CA LEU A 98 -9.50 -11.84 6.88
C LEU A 98 -11.02 -11.73 7.04
N SER A 99 -11.46 -10.95 8.01
CA SER A 99 -12.84 -10.51 8.17
C SER A 99 -12.90 -8.99 8.23
N LEU A 100 -13.67 -8.38 7.33
CA LEU A 100 -13.88 -6.93 7.28
C LEU A 100 -15.33 -6.64 7.65
N ALA A 101 -15.56 -5.81 8.68
CA ALA A 101 -16.91 -5.56 9.22
C ALA A 101 -17.70 -6.87 9.45
N ASP A 102 -17.04 -7.84 10.09
CA ASP A 102 -17.55 -9.20 10.39
C ASP A 102 -17.93 -10.06 9.17
N LYS A 103 -17.50 -9.67 7.96
CA LYS A 103 -17.67 -10.47 6.73
C LYS A 103 -16.35 -11.09 6.30
N PRO A 104 -16.26 -12.43 6.21
CA PRO A 104 -15.09 -13.11 5.66
C PRO A 104 -14.75 -12.58 4.26
N GLN A 105 -13.48 -12.29 4.02
CA GLN A 105 -12.97 -11.90 2.72
C GLN A 105 -12.11 -13.02 2.15
N PRO A 106 -12.26 -13.34 0.86
CA PRO A 106 -11.34 -14.26 0.20
C PRO A 106 -9.94 -13.65 0.18
N LEU A 107 -8.94 -14.50 0.42
CA LEU A 107 -7.54 -14.15 0.35
C LEU A 107 -6.82 -15.11 -0.59
N GLN A 108 -6.08 -14.57 -1.55
CA GLN A 108 -5.26 -15.33 -2.49
C GLN A 108 -3.78 -15.19 -2.15
N GLU A 109 -3.06 -16.32 -2.09
CA GLU A 109 -1.60 -16.29 -1.90
C GLU A 109 -0.91 -15.85 -3.21
N VAL A 110 0.08 -14.96 -3.09
CA VAL A 110 0.90 -14.45 -4.19
C VAL A 110 2.38 -14.66 -3.89
N PRO A 111 3.26 -14.78 -4.90
CA PRO A 111 4.64 -15.26 -4.71
C PRO A 111 5.61 -14.21 -4.13
N GLY A 112 5.12 -13.05 -3.68
CA GLY A 112 5.98 -12.06 -3.04
C GLY A 112 5.33 -10.69 -2.81
N PRO A 113 5.97 -9.80 -2.03
CA PRO A 113 5.42 -8.51 -1.62
C PRO A 113 5.05 -7.59 -2.80
N LEU A 114 5.82 -7.63 -3.88
CA LEU A 114 5.56 -6.80 -5.08
C LEU A 114 4.30 -7.21 -5.86
N LYS A 115 3.74 -8.39 -5.57
CA LYS A 115 2.48 -8.87 -6.16
C LYS A 115 1.28 -8.64 -5.24
N LEU A 116 1.48 -7.99 -4.10
CA LEU A 116 0.38 -7.68 -3.19
C LEU A 116 -0.57 -6.65 -3.82
N SER A 117 -1.83 -7.05 -3.90
CA SER A 117 -2.99 -6.22 -4.18
C SER A 117 -4.10 -6.50 -3.16
N PRO A 118 -5.15 -5.66 -3.06
CA PRO A 118 -6.27 -5.96 -2.18
C PRO A 118 -6.82 -7.37 -2.39
N GLY A 119 -7.02 -8.11 -1.29
CA GLY A 119 -7.47 -9.50 -1.32
C GLY A 119 -6.35 -10.53 -1.51
N THR A 120 -5.09 -10.13 -1.35
CA THR A 120 -3.95 -11.04 -1.48
C THR A 120 -3.05 -11.04 -0.25
N TRP A 121 -2.26 -12.10 -0.12
CA TRP A 121 -1.25 -12.22 0.92
C TRP A 121 -0.02 -12.96 0.41
N THR A 122 1.10 -12.76 1.08
CA THR A 122 2.36 -13.48 0.83
C THR A 122 2.98 -13.85 2.17
N ARG A 123 3.88 -14.83 2.13
CA ARG A 123 4.74 -15.20 3.24
C ARG A 123 6.20 -14.92 2.90
N ASP A 124 6.97 -14.51 3.90
CA ASP A 124 8.42 -14.45 3.85
C ASP A 124 9.01 -14.92 5.19
N GLU A 125 10.32 -14.76 5.38
CA GLU A 125 11.01 -15.15 6.62
C GLU A 125 10.55 -14.34 7.85
N ALA A 126 9.98 -13.14 7.66
CA ALA A 126 9.51 -12.28 8.74
C ALA A 126 8.07 -12.58 9.17
N GLY A 127 7.28 -13.22 8.29
CA GLY A 127 5.93 -13.70 8.59
C GLY A 127 4.98 -13.60 7.41
N LEU A 128 3.79 -13.05 7.67
CA LEU A 128 2.74 -12.87 6.67
C LEU A 128 2.54 -11.38 6.38
N SER A 129 2.42 -11.03 5.11
CA SER A 129 1.95 -9.71 4.67
C SER A 129 0.65 -9.87 3.91
N ILE A 130 -0.38 -9.14 4.33
CA ILE A 130 -1.73 -9.19 3.74
C ILE A 130 -2.09 -7.79 3.25
N CYS A 131 -2.60 -7.67 2.02
CA CYS A 131 -3.07 -6.42 1.46
C CYS A 131 -4.59 -6.45 1.27
N PHE A 132 -5.29 -5.44 1.77
CA PHE A 132 -6.75 -5.33 1.69
C PHE A 132 -7.20 -3.86 1.76
N ASP A 133 -8.43 -3.59 1.35
CA ASP A 133 -9.03 -2.28 1.56
C ASP A 133 -9.56 -2.19 2.99
N LEU A 134 -8.84 -1.46 3.84
CA LEU A 134 -9.19 -1.28 5.25
C LEU A 134 -10.48 -0.44 5.34
N PRO A 135 -11.60 -0.96 5.87
CA PRO A 135 -12.77 -0.15 6.16
C PRO A 135 -12.56 0.68 7.42
N LYS A 136 -13.39 1.71 7.62
CA LYS A 136 -13.52 2.36 8.93
C LYS A 136 -14.11 1.37 9.94
N GLY A 137 -13.57 1.36 11.15
CA GLY A 137 -14.00 0.51 12.26
C GLY A 137 -13.22 -0.80 12.32
N LYS A 138 -13.90 -1.86 12.78
CA LYS A 138 -13.26 -3.12 13.12
C LYS A 138 -12.97 -4.01 11.92
N SER A 139 -11.75 -4.55 11.90
CA SER A 139 -11.32 -5.63 11.00
C SER A 139 -10.59 -6.69 11.82
N ARG A 140 -10.58 -7.94 11.35
CA ARG A 140 -9.95 -9.07 12.06
C ARG A 140 -9.17 -9.95 11.11
N LEU A 141 -7.99 -10.36 11.54
CA LEU A 141 -7.15 -11.35 10.91
C LEU A 141 -6.99 -12.53 11.88
N ASP A 142 -7.39 -13.72 11.46
CA ASP A 142 -7.29 -14.97 12.22
C ASP A 142 -6.31 -15.94 11.50
N GLY A 143 -5.84 -16.99 12.18
CA GLY A 143 -4.99 -18.03 11.55
C GLY A 143 -3.54 -17.60 11.32
N ILE A 144 -2.95 -16.88 12.27
CA ILE A 144 -1.56 -16.40 12.29
C ILE A 144 -0.63 -17.15 13.28
N SER A 145 -1.10 -18.22 13.91
CA SER A 145 -0.38 -19.12 14.83
C SER A 145 -0.02 -20.46 14.20
#